data_AF-A0A3B3DER1-F1
#
_entry.id   AF-A0A3B3DER1-F1
#
_cell.length_a   1.000
_cell.length_b   1.000
_cell.length_c   1.000
_cell.angle_alpha   90.00
_cell.angle_beta   90.00
_cell.angle_gamma   90.00
#
_symmetry.space_group_name_H-M   'P 1'
#
loop_
_entity.id
_entity.type
_entity.pdbx_description
1 polymer ?
#
loop_
_entity_poly.entity_id
_entity_poly.type
_entity_poly.pdbx_seq_one_letter_code
_entity_poly.pdbx_strand_id
1 'polypeptide(L)'
;MSASLGTGVFVLSLTSIPICYLFNSFLSNNRDSYRVIGLYWVGSFLMQTIVYILGNAVGKFGTQIGFFFISHLLYIFVSVWACFRIFSQPSARDIQSTDVLSTVRRNLRHRPLDLVFVICLLLAFMFCVFRGLIALDCSWKLCHEYTQKYEPYLKDPSAYPKVQMLVSMLYSGPYYIIALYGLLVPGCEWMPDLSLVHSGALAQVQFSYIGASLHTRTPFSYRVPVSSQLVFMLVNILYTLVPQALCYRCCTQPEFFLRPTAEKKDE
;
A
#
# COMPACT_ATOMS: atom_id res chain seq x y z
N MET A 1 13.62 29.57 -7.47
CA MET A 1 13.22 28.35 -8.20
C MET A 1 12.12 27.65 -7.40
N SER A 2 10.86 27.74 -7.82
CA SER A 2 9.78 26.99 -7.16
C SER A 2 9.89 25.52 -7.58
N ALA A 3 10.36 24.65 -6.68
CA ALA A 3 10.21 23.21 -6.86
C ALA A 3 8.73 22.92 -7.17
N SER A 4 8.45 22.21 -8.27
CA SER A 4 7.07 21.90 -8.66
C SER A 4 6.37 21.17 -7.51
N LEU A 5 5.05 21.33 -7.38
CA LEU A 5 4.27 20.59 -6.38
C LEU A 5 4.57 19.07 -6.45
N GLY A 6 4.80 18.55 -7.66
CA GLY A 6 5.24 17.18 -7.93
C GLY A 6 6.62 16.85 -7.37
N THR A 7 7.57 17.78 -7.39
CA THR A 7 8.89 17.63 -6.73
C THR A 7 8.74 17.58 -5.20
N GLY A 8 7.82 18.36 -4.63
CA GLY A 8 7.50 18.31 -3.20
C GLY A 8 6.88 16.99 -2.78
N VAL A 9 5.92 16.48 -3.56
CA VAL A 9 5.30 15.16 -3.36
C VAL A 9 6.31 14.04 -3.53
N PHE A 10 7.21 14.14 -4.53
CA PHE A 10 8.30 13.19 -4.76
C PHE A 10 9.28 13.13 -3.57
N VAL A 11 9.71 14.28 -3.04
CA VAL A 11 10.59 14.36 -1.86
C VAL A 11 9.88 13.86 -0.59
N LEU A 12 8.60 14.20 -0.39
CA LEU A 12 7.78 13.64 0.69
C LEU A 12 7.65 12.12 0.58
N SER A 13 7.49 11.57 -0.62
CA SER A 13 7.46 10.12 -0.80
C SER A 13 8.80 9.43 -0.53
N LEU A 14 9.95 10.10 -0.73
CA LEU A 14 11.25 9.60 -0.29
C LEU A 14 11.36 9.52 1.25
N THR A 15 10.61 10.35 1.99
CA THR A 15 10.54 10.26 3.47
C THR A 15 9.71 9.08 3.99
N SER A 16 9.03 8.33 3.12
CA SER A 16 8.43 7.05 3.49
C SER A 16 9.48 5.99 3.85
N ILE A 17 10.73 6.14 3.37
CA ILE A 17 11.86 5.26 3.69
C ILE A 17 12.15 5.25 5.21
N PRO A 18 12.24 6.39 5.92
CA PRO A 18 12.27 6.43 7.38
C PRO A 18 11.09 5.74 8.08
N ILE A 19 9.88 5.81 7.52
CA ILE A 19 8.70 5.11 8.05
C ILE A 19 8.91 3.59 7.93
N CYS A 20 9.48 3.10 6.82
CA CYS A 20 9.89 1.70 6.66
C CYS A 20 10.89 1.26 7.75
N TYR A 21 11.85 2.13 8.10
CA TYR A 21 12.84 1.85 9.14
C TYR A 21 12.23 1.85 10.56
N LEU A 22 11.36 2.81 10.88
CA LEU A 22 10.68 2.90 12.17
C LEU A 22 9.73 1.73 12.42
N PHE A 23 8.92 1.37 11.43
CA PHE A 23 8.01 0.21 11.53
C PHE A 23 8.79 -1.10 11.65
N ASN A 24 9.98 -1.20 11.03
CA ASN A 24 10.87 -2.35 11.15
C ASN A 24 11.58 -2.49 12.50
N SER A 25 11.93 -1.38 13.17
CA SER A 25 12.48 -1.43 14.53
C SER A 25 11.52 -2.10 15.52
N PHE A 26 10.22 -2.12 15.21
CA PHE A 26 9.19 -2.84 15.98
C PHE A 26 9.01 -4.31 15.56
N LEU A 27 9.47 -4.71 14.38
CA LEU A 27 9.16 -6.01 13.76
C LEU A 27 10.30 -7.04 13.80
N SER A 28 11.57 -6.65 14.00
CA SER A 28 12.69 -7.56 13.73
C SER A 28 13.88 -7.40 14.65
N ASN A 29 14.44 -8.57 15.06
CA ASN A 29 15.65 -8.71 15.86
C ASN A 29 16.74 -9.57 15.17
N ASN A 30 16.63 -9.90 13.86
CA ASN A 30 17.61 -10.77 13.15
C ASN A 30 17.52 -10.76 11.60
N ARG A 31 18.42 -11.49 10.90
CA ARG A 31 18.66 -11.57 9.42
C ARG A 31 17.43 -11.57 8.49
N ASP A 32 16.28 -12.12 8.89
CA ASP A 32 15.03 -12.04 8.12
C ASP A 32 14.51 -10.60 7.94
N SER A 33 15.03 -9.66 8.73
CA SER A 33 14.81 -8.22 8.61
C SER A 33 15.01 -7.71 7.19
N TYR A 34 16.07 -8.15 6.50
CA TYR A 34 16.44 -7.54 5.22
C TYR A 34 15.45 -7.84 4.10
N ARG A 35 14.86 -9.04 4.08
CA ARG A 35 13.80 -9.41 3.14
C ARG A 35 12.51 -8.66 3.46
N VAL A 36 12.13 -8.59 4.73
CA VAL A 36 10.93 -7.87 5.21
C VAL A 36 11.02 -6.38 4.86
N ILE A 37 12.16 -5.74 5.18
CA ILE A 37 12.50 -4.36 4.78
C ILE A 37 12.43 -4.22 3.27
N GLY A 38 13.04 -5.15 2.55
CA GLY A 38 13.10 -5.15 1.10
C GLY A 38 11.72 -5.15 0.47
N LEU A 39 10.86 -6.10 0.83
CA LEU A 39 9.51 -6.24 0.25
C LEU A 39 8.62 -5.02 0.54
N TYR A 40 8.68 -4.49 1.76
CA TYR A 40 7.96 -3.27 2.12
C TYR A 40 8.44 -2.07 1.30
N TRP A 41 9.76 -1.94 1.14
CA TRP A 41 10.36 -0.89 0.33
C TRP A 41 9.98 -1.04 -1.15
N VAL A 42 9.98 -2.26 -1.70
CA VAL A 42 9.55 -2.56 -3.07
C VAL A 42 8.14 -2.02 -3.32
N GLY A 43 7.19 -2.32 -2.43
CA GLY A 43 5.82 -1.83 -2.56
C GLY A 43 5.71 -0.31 -2.56
N SER A 44 6.40 0.33 -1.61
CA SER A 44 6.45 1.79 -1.48
C SER A 44 7.01 2.44 -2.75
N PHE A 45 8.12 1.90 -3.26
CA PHE A 45 8.82 2.38 -4.43
C PHE A 45 8.01 2.20 -5.72
N LEU A 46 7.43 1.01 -5.94
CA LEU A 46 6.64 0.71 -7.13
C LEU A 46 5.44 1.67 -7.22
N MET A 47 4.73 1.83 -6.11
CA MET A 47 3.55 2.69 -6.06
C MET A 47 3.92 4.16 -6.29
N GLN A 48 4.99 4.65 -5.66
CA GLN A 48 5.54 5.99 -5.92
C GLN A 48 5.85 6.20 -7.40
N THR A 49 6.55 5.25 -8.01
CA THR A 49 7.01 5.35 -9.40
C THR A 49 5.83 5.39 -10.37
N ILE A 50 4.87 4.47 -10.21
CA ILE A 50 3.69 4.41 -11.07
C ILE A 50 2.90 5.73 -10.99
N VAL A 51 2.64 6.21 -9.77
CA VAL A 51 1.91 7.47 -9.55
C VAL A 51 2.67 8.67 -10.10
N TYR A 52 3.99 8.71 -9.92
CA TYR A 52 4.81 9.81 -10.40
C TYR A 52 4.84 9.89 -11.93
N ILE A 53 5.06 8.74 -12.60
CA ILE A 53 5.11 8.69 -14.06
C ILE A 53 3.75 9.03 -14.67
N LEU A 54 2.67 8.39 -14.22
CA LEU A 54 1.32 8.66 -14.74
C LEU A 54 0.86 10.08 -14.38
N GLY A 55 1.15 10.55 -13.17
CA GLY A 55 0.79 11.89 -12.72
C GLY A 55 1.46 12.99 -13.55
N ASN A 56 2.74 12.83 -13.90
CA ASN A 56 3.39 13.75 -14.82
C ASN A 56 2.83 13.61 -16.24
N ALA A 57 2.60 12.40 -16.74
CA ALA A 57 2.11 12.19 -18.11
C ALA A 57 0.71 12.78 -18.35
N VAL A 58 -0.19 12.66 -17.37
CA VAL A 58 -1.59 13.09 -17.49
C VAL A 58 -1.80 14.52 -16.95
N GLY A 59 -1.00 14.94 -15.99
CA GLY A 59 -1.18 16.22 -15.29
C GLY A 59 -0.61 17.43 -16.04
N LYS A 60 -0.80 18.61 -15.44
CA LYS A 60 -0.32 19.91 -15.94
C LYS A 60 1.19 19.96 -16.27
N PHE A 61 1.99 19.01 -15.77
CA PHE A 61 3.44 18.96 -15.96
C PHE A 61 3.91 18.07 -17.12
N GLY A 62 3.01 17.46 -17.90
CA GLY A 62 3.37 16.48 -18.95
C GLY A 62 4.23 17.03 -20.09
N THR A 63 4.24 18.33 -20.33
CA THR A 63 5.09 18.98 -21.34
C THR A 63 6.46 19.41 -20.81
N GLN A 64 6.69 19.33 -19.49
CA GLN A 64 7.92 19.73 -18.82
C GLN A 64 8.69 18.50 -18.34
N ILE A 65 9.23 17.70 -19.27
CA ILE A 65 10.17 16.62 -18.94
C ILE A 65 11.50 17.28 -18.52
N GLY A 66 11.57 17.67 -17.25
CA GLY A 66 12.75 18.32 -16.69
C GLY A 66 13.93 17.36 -16.50
N PHE A 67 15.11 17.93 -16.23
CA PHE A 67 16.37 17.24 -15.94
C PHE A 67 16.26 16.10 -14.90
N PHE A 68 15.34 16.21 -13.95
CA PHE A 68 15.07 15.19 -12.92
C PHE A 68 14.51 13.86 -13.46
N PHE A 69 14.01 13.82 -14.70
CA PHE A 69 13.52 12.58 -15.32
C PHE A 69 14.62 11.54 -15.50
N ILE A 70 15.84 11.96 -15.89
CA ILE A 70 16.99 11.05 -16.05
C ILE A 70 17.42 10.47 -14.70
N SER A 71 17.48 11.31 -13.65
CA SER A 71 17.75 10.84 -12.28
C SER A 71 16.67 9.87 -11.80
N HIS A 72 15.41 10.08 -12.17
CA HIS A 72 14.30 9.19 -11.86
C HIS A 72 14.42 7.86 -12.61
N LEU A 73 14.78 7.86 -13.89
CA LEU A 73 15.04 6.64 -14.67
C LEU A 73 16.20 5.82 -14.10
N LEU A 74 17.30 6.47 -13.69
CA LEU A 74 18.42 5.78 -13.04
C LEU A 74 17.99 5.16 -11.71
N TYR A 75 17.21 5.90 -10.91
CA TYR A 75 16.64 5.40 -9.66
C TYR A 75 15.72 4.21 -9.88
N ILE A 76 14.91 4.22 -10.95
CA ILE A 76 14.07 3.07 -11.34
C ILE A 76 14.93 1.86 -11.66
N PHE A 77 16.01 2.02 -12.43
CA PHE A 77 16.86 0.90 -12.80
C PHE A 77 17.52 0.23 -11.59
N VAL A 78 18.11 1.03 -10.68
CA VAL A 78 18.70 0.53 -9.42
C VAL A 78 17.64 -0.14 -8.57
N SER A 79 16.42 0.40 -8.56
CA SER A 79 15.34 -0.13 -7.74
C SER A 79 14.76 -1.43 -8.27
N VAL A 80 14.63 -1.56 -9.59
CA VAL A 80 14.25 -2.83 -10.25
C VAL A 80 15.30 -3.89 -9.97
N TRP A 81 16.59 -3.56 -10.08
CA TRP A 81 17.67 -4.47 -9.70
C TRP A 81 17.58 -4.91 -8.23
N ALA A 82 17.33 -3.97 -7.31
CA ALA A 82 17.16 -4.28 -5.88
C ALA A 82 15.93 -5.17 -5.64
N CYS A 83 14.81 -4.93 -6.33
CA CYS A 83 13.61 -5.78 -6.26
C CYS A 83 13.94 -7.22 -6.64
N PHE A 84 14.58 -7.44 -7.79
CA PHE A 84 14.99 -8.79 -8.21
C PHE A 84 15.90 -9.44 -7.19
N ARG A 85 16.86 -8.71 -6.63
CA ARG A 85 17.76 -9.23 -5.58
C ARG A 85 17.02 -9.63 -4.30
N ILE A 86 15.97 -8.93 -3.92
CA ILE A 86 15.16 -9.24 -2.72
C ILE A 86 14.27 -10.46 -2.97
N PHE A 87 13.59 -10.53 -4.12
CA PHE A 87 12.73 -11.68 -4.47
C PHE A 87 13.51 -12.97 -4.71
N SER A 88 14.75 -12.87 -5.20
CA SER A 88 15.62 -14.04 -5.39
C SER A 88 16.20 -14.60 -4.09
N GLN A 89 15.96 -13.97 -2.93
CA GLN A 89 16.38 -14.54 -1.65
C GLN A 89 15.47 -15.72 -1.29
N PRO A 90 16.01 -16.84 -0.79
CA PRO A 90 15.20 -17.94 -0.28
C PRO A 90 14.29 -17.45 0.83
N SER A 91 13.03 -17.93 0.86
CA SER A 91 12.16 -17.68 2.00
C SER A 91 12.61 -18.62 3.11
N ALA A 92 13.21 -18.10 4.18
CA ALA A 92 13.72 -18.90 5.29
C ALA A 92 12.60 -19.52 6.17
N ARG A 93 11.39 -19.70 5.62
CA ARG A 93 10.20 -20.16 6.34
C ARG A 93 9.96 -21.66 6.23
N ASP A 94 11.00 -22.45 5.91
CA ASP A 94 11.02 -23.89 6.15
C ASP A 94 11.24 -24.15 7.66
N ILE A 95 10.21 -23.85 8.47
CA ILE A 95 10.18 -24.34 9.86
C ILE A 95 9.32 -25.60 9.85
N GLN A 96 10.02 -26.72 9.78
CA GLN A 96 9.54 -28.05 10.13
C GLN A 96 8.88 -27.97 11.51
N SER A 97 7.56 -28.03 11.55
CA SER A 97 6.82 -28.15 12.79
C SER A 97 5.76 -29.22 12.61
N THR A 98 5.99 -30.36 13.24
CA THR A 98 5.09 -31.52 13.32
C THR A 98 3.77 -31.21 14.06
N ASP A 99 3.61 -29.99 14.58
CA ASP A 99 2.38 -29.45 15.19
C ASP A 99 1.39 -28.84 14.17
N VAL A 100 1.80 -28.70 12.90
CA VAL A 100 1.08 -28.01 11.80
C VAL A 100 -0.29 -28.60 11.49
N LEU A 101 -0.57 -29.87 11.84
CA LEU A 101 -1.83 -30.51 11.49
C LEU A 101 -3.03 -29.99 12.32
N SER A 102 -2.79 -29.49 13.53
CA SER A 102 -3.86 -29.14 14.48
C SER A 102 -4.43 -27.72 14.28
N THR A 103 -3.60 -26.78 13.83
CA THR A 103 -3.98 -25.37 13.61
C THR A 103 -4.56 -25.11 12.21
N VAL A 104 -4.16 -25.91 11.20
CA VAL A 104 -4.61 -25.81 9.80
C VAL A 104 -6.11 -26.10 9.63
N ARG A 105 -6.73 -26.84 10.55
CA ARG A 105 -8.13 -27.30 10.47
C ARG A 105 -9.13 -26.48 11.31
N ARG A 106 -8.73 -25.34 11.91
CA ARG A 106 -9.66 -24.50 12.66
C ARG A 106 -10.46 -23.60 11.72
N ASN A 107 -11.78 -23.84 11.64
CA ASN A 107 -12.74 -22.95 10.96
C ASN A 107 -12.56 -21.49 11.39
N LEU A 108 -12.82 -20.55 10.48
CA LEU A 108 -12.69 -19.09 10.67
C LEU A 108 -13.27 -18.57 12.01
N ARG A 109 -14.33 -19.20 12.52
CA ARG A 109 -14.95 -18.87 13.82
C ARG A 109 -14.02 -19.00 15.03
N HIS A 110 -12.99 -19.85 14.96
CA HIS A 110 -11.99 -20.01 16.02
C HIS A 110 -10.86 -18.99 15.92
N ARG A 111 -10.94 -18.04 14.97
CA ARG A 111 -9.95 -16.99 14.74
C ARG A 111 -10.64 -15.62 14.65
N PRO A 112 -11.04 -15.04 15.79
CA PRO A 112 -11.80 -13.79 15.80
C PRO A 112 -11.03 -12.62 15.17
N LEU A 113 -9.69 -12.61 15.25
CA LEU A 113 -8.87 -11.60 14.58
C LEU A 113 -8.97 -11.66 13.05
N ASP A 114 -9.01 -12.86 12.46
CA ASP A 114 -9.15 -13.04 11.01
C ASP A 114 -10.53 -12.57 10.53
N LEU A 115 -11.58 -12.78 11.32
CA LEU A 115 -12.91 -12.24 11.04
C LEU A 115 -12.93 -10.72 11.02
N VAL A 116 -12.26 -10.07 11.98
CA VAL A 116 -12.12 -8.60 12.00
C VAL A 116 -11.37 -8.14 10.75
N PHE A 117 -10.27 -8.79 10.38
CA PHE A 117 -9.55 -8.45 9.14
C PHE A 117 -10.39 -8.63 7.88
N VAL A 118 -11.19 -9.69 7.78
CA VAL A 118 -12.13 -9.88 6.66
C VAL A 118 -13.09 -8.70 6.54
N ILE A 119 -13.70 -8.26 7.65
CA ILE A 119 -14.60 -7.10 7.65
C ILE A 119 -13.85 -5.82 7.26
N CYS A 120 -12.67 -5.59 7.85
CA CYS A 120 -11.84 -4.42 7.53
C CYS A 120 -11.41 -4.40 6.06
N LEU A 121 -11.06 -5.54 5.48
CA LEU A 121 -10.68 -5.65 4.06
C LEU A 121 -11.86 -5.41 3.13
N LEU A 122 -13.06 -5.87 3.48
CA LEU A 122 -14.27 -5.56 2.72
C LEU A 122 -14.57 -4.06 2.74
N LEU A 123 -14.48 -3.42 3.91
CA LEU A 123 -14.66 -1.97 4.04
C LEU A 123 -13.58 -1.20 3.27
N ALA A 124 -12.32 -1.64 3.36
CA ALA A 124 -11.20 -1.06 2.61
C ALA A 124 -11.40 -1.20 1.10
N PHE A 125 -11.84 -2.37 0.62
CA PHE A 125 -12.15 -2.61 -0.79
C PHE A 125 -13.27 -1.69 -1.29
N MET A 126 -14.37 -1.60 -0.56
CA MET A 126 -15.48 -0.71 -0.90
C MET A 126 -15.03 0.76 -0.95
N PHE A 127 -14.23 1.19 0.02
CA PHE A 127 -13.69 2.55 0.06
C PHE A 127 -12.72 2.84 -1.08
N CYS A 128 -11.86 1.86 -1.41
CA CYS A 128 -10.92 1.93 -2.53
C CYS A 128 -11.65 2.09 -3.87
N VAL A 129 -12.66 1.25 -4.12
CA VAL A 129 -13.50 1.34 -5.32
C VAL A 129 -14.26 2.66 -5.35
N PHE A 130 -14.85 3.09 -4.23
CA PHE A 130 -15.55 4.37 -4.14
C PHE A 130 -14.66 5.56 -4.54
N ARG A 131 -13.43 5.63 -4.01
CA ARG A 131 -12.47 6.67 -4.39
C ARG A 131 -12.02 6.57 -5.85
N GLY A 132 -11.89 5.36 -6.39
CA GLY A 132 -11.61 5.14 -7.81
C GLY A 132 -12.74 5.61 -8.71
N LEU A 133 -14.00 5.37 -8.34
CA LEU A 133 -15.19 5.87 -9.05
C LEU A 133 -15.26 7.41 -9.02
N ILE A 134 -14.89 8.04 -7.90
CA ILE A 134 -14.75 9.51 -7.85
C ILE A 134 -13.70 10.00 -8.84
N ALA A 135 -12.56 9.31 -8.95
CA ALA A 135 -11.50 9.69 -9.88
C ALA A 135 -11.88 9.50 -11.36
N LEU A 136 -12.79 8.56 -11.65
CA LEU A 136 -13.42 8.38 -12.97
C LEU A 136 -14.57 9.37 -13.23
N ASP A 137 -14.75 10.39 -12.39
CA ASP A 137 -15.78 11.42 -12.48
C ASP A 137 -17.22 10.84 -12.53
N CYS A 138 -17.49 9.82 -11.69
CA CYS A 138 -18.82 9.23 -11.52
C CYS A 138 -19.88 10.28 -11.14
N SER A 139 -21.04 10.25 -11.82
CA SER A 139 -22.14 11.21 -11.69
C SER A 139 -23.00 11.05 -10.43
N TRP A 140 -22.63 10.15 -9.53
CA TRP A 140 -23.42 9.89 -8.32
C TRP A 140 -23.30 11.05 -7.33
N LYS A 141 -24.45 11.55 -6.83
CA LYS A 141 -24.54 12.65 -5.85
C LYS A 141 -23.61 12.47 -4.63
N LEU A 142 -23.54 11.25 -4.08
CA LEU A 142 -22.68 10.94 -2.93
C LEU A 142 -21.18 11.17 -3.24
N CYS A 143 -20.73 10.86 -4.46
CA CYS A 143 -19.36 11.10 -4.90
C CYS A 143 -19.04 12.61 -4.89
N HIS A 144 -19.94 13.42 -5.45
CA HIS A 144 -19.75 14.87 -5.52
C HIS A 144 -19.76 15.53 -4.13
N GLU A 145 -20.70 15.14 -3.26
CA GLU A 145 -20.76 15.64 -1.88
C GLU A 145 -19.52 15.25 -1.09
N TYR A 146 -19.04 14.00 -1.23
CA TYR A 146 -17.82 13.54 -0.59
C TYR A 146 -16.59 14.35 -1.04
N THR A 147 -16.41 14.52 -2.36
CA THR A 147 -15.29 15.29 -2.91
C THR A 147 -15.31 16.74 -2.45
N GLN A 148 -16.48 17.39 -2.42
CA GLN A 148 -16.55 18.80 -2.00
C GLN A 148 -16.29 18.97 -0.50
N LYS A 149 -16.83 18.06 0.33
CA LYS A 149 -16.82 18.21 1.78
C LYS A 149 -15.54 17.67 2.44
N TYR A 150 -15.01 16.56 1.96
CA TYR A 150 -13.90 15.84 2.61
C TYR A 150 -12.62 15.84 1.79
N GLU A 151 -12.70 15.65 0.47
CA GLU A 151 -11.51 15.44 -0.37
C GLU A 151 -11.49 16.29 -1.64
N PRO A 152 -11.45 17.64 -1.51
CA PRO A 152 -11.42 18.52 -2.67
C PRO A 152 -10.10 18.39 -3.46
N TYR A 153 -9.06 17.83 -2.84
CA TYR A 153 -7.77 17.57 -3.47
C TYR A 153 -7.88 16.65 -4.71
N LEU A 154 -8.89 15.78 -4.79
CA LEU A 154 -9.14 14.95 -5.97
C LEU A 154 -9.43 15.75 -7.25
N LYS A 155 -9.79 17.03 -7.14
CA LYS A 155 -10.00 17.93 -8.27
C LYS A 155 -8.77 18.75 -8.66
N ASP A 156 -7.63 18.52 -8.01
CA ASP A 156 -6.42 19.29 -8.28
C ASP A 156 -5.89 19.05 -9.72
N PRO A 157 -5.51 20.11 -10.45
CA PRO A 157 -5.08 20.01 -11.86
C PRO A 157 -3.74 19.30 -12.06
N SER A 158 -3.00 18.99 -10.99
CA SER A 158 -1.77 18.20 -11.08
C SER A 158 -2.00 16.73 -11.40
N ALA A 159 -3.25 16.24 -11.36
CA ALA A 159 -3.67 14.87 -11.65
C ALA A 159 -3.11 13.76 -10.74
N TYR A 160 -2.07 14.01 -9.95
CA TYR A 160 -1.53 13.06 -8.96
C TYR A 160 -2.60 12.42 -8.07
N PRO A 161 -3.51 13.17 -7.40
CA PRO A 161 -4.51 12.56 -6.53
C PRO A 161 -5.50 11.67 -7.29
N LYS A 162 -5.91 12.06 -8.52
CA LYS A 162 -6.74 11.21 -9.37
C LYS A 162 -6.02 9.91 -9.75
N VAL A 163 -4.78 10.02 -10.21
CA VAL A 163 -3.94 8.86 -10.55
C VAL A 163 -3.74 7.95 -9.35
N GLN A 164 -3.48 8.50 -8.15
CA GLN A 164 -3.36 7.71 -6.93
C GLN A 164 -4.61 6.87 -6.64
N MET A 165 -5.81 7.43 -6.80
CA MET A 165 -7.05 6.69 -6.59
C MET A 165 -7.30 5.62 -7.64
N LEU A 166 -6.98 5.89 -8.92
CA LEU A 166 -7.11 4.91 -10.00
C LEU A 166 -6.12 3.76 -9.83
N VAL A 167 -4.85 4.06 -9.57
CA VAL A 167 -3.83 3.05 -9.32
C VAL A 167 -4.17 2.26 -8.07
N SER A 168 -4.66 2.92 -7.01
CA SER A 168 -5.14 2.22 -5.81
C SER A 168 -6.29 1.27 -6.16
N MET A 169 -7.30 1.70 -6.92
CA MET A 169 -8.41 0.83 -7.31
C MET A 169 -7.94 -0.38 -8.14
N LEU A 170 -7.03 -0.17 -9.09
CA LEU A 170 -6.55 -1.21 -10.00
C LEU A 170 -5.50 -2.14 -9.38
N TYR A 171 -4.75 -1.68 -8.38
CA TYR A 171 -3.70 -2.46 -7.71
C TYR A 171 -4.18 -3.03 -6.37
N SER A 172 -4.76 -2.18 -5.52
CA SER A 172 -5.23 -2.53 -4.18
C SER A 172 -6.55 -3.30 -4.22
N GLY A 173 -7.44 -2.99 -5.16
CA GLY A 173 -8.71 -3.71 -5.34
C GLY A 173 -8.51 -5.22 -5.51
N PRO A 174 -7.76 -5.67 -6.53
CA PRO A 174 -7.42 -7.09 -6.69
C PRO A 174 -6.67 -7.67 -5.49
N TYR A 175 -5.75 -6.90 -4.89
CA TYR A 175 -5.06 -7.31 -3.67
C TYR A 175 -6.05 -7.64 -2.54
N TYR A 176 -7.07 -6.82 -2.29
CA TYR A 176 -8.03 -7.09 -1.22
C TYR A 176 -8.81 -8.38 -1.45
N ILE A 177 -9.16 -8.70 -2.71
CA ILE A 177 -9.80 -9.96 -3.08
C ILE A 177 -8.88 -11.15 -2.81
N ILE A 178 -7.62 -11.05 -3.24
CA ILE A 178 -6.59 -12.08 -3.02
C ILE A 178 -6.31 -12.24 -1.51
N ALA A 179 -6.22 -11.14 -0.76
CA ALA A 179 -6.02 -11.15 0.69
C ALA A 179 -7.18 -11.80 1.44
N LEU A 180 -8.42 -11.53 1.03
CA LEU A 180 -9.61 -12.21 1.55
C LEU A 180 -9.52 -13.71 1.29
N TYR A 181 -9.16 -14.12 0.07
CA TYR A 181 -8.93 -15.53 -0.24
C TYR A 181 -7.85 -16.16 0.65
N GLY A 182 -6.72 -15.48 0.83
CA GLY A 182 -5.61 -15.93 1.68
C GLY A 182 -5.98 -16.08 3.15
N LEU A 183 -6.93 -15.29 3.67
CA LEU A 183 -7.45 -15.44 5.04
C LEU A 183 -8.46 -16.59 5.18
N LEU A 184 -9.16 -16.94 4.10
CA LEU A 184 -10.18 -17.99 4.09
C LEU A 184 -9.58 -19.37 3.82
N VAL A 185 -8.50 -19.45 3.05
CA VAL A 185 -7.89 -20.71 2.59
C VAL A 185 -6.49 -20.91 3.18
N PRO A 186 -6.24 -22.00 3.95
CA PRO A 186 -4.91 -22.31 4.47
C PRO A 186 -3.88 -22.59 3.36
N GLY A 187 -2.60 -22.44 3.67
CA GLY A 187 -1.50 -22.81 2.77
C GLY A 187 -1.18 -21.79 1.66
N CYS A 188 -1.61 -20.54 1.84
CA CYS A 188 -1.31 -19.43 0.95
C CYS A 188 0.04 -18.77 1.30
N GLU A 189 1.15 -19.42 0.91
CA GLU A 189 2.52 -18.98 1.26
C GLU A 189 2.89 -17.59 0.74
N TRP A 190 2.23 -17.13 -0.32
CA TRP A 190 2.42 -15.81 -0.90
C TRP A 190 1.80 -14.68 -0.06
N MET A 191 0.89 -14.98 0.86
CA MET A 191 0.10 -13.97 1.58
C MET A 191 0.96 -13.05 2.46
N PRO A 192 1.92 -13.55 3.27
CA PRO A 192 2.77 -12.68 4.06
C PRO A 192 3.63 -11.73 3.21
N ASP A 193 4.28 -12.24 2.17
CA ASP A 193 5.11 -11.43 1.28
C ASP A 193 4.27 -10.39 0.52
N LEU A 194 3.11 -10.78 0.02
CA LEU A 194 2.20 -9.87 -0.67
C LEU A 194 1.65 -8.79 0.28
N SER A 195 1.37 -9.13 1.54
CA SER A 195 0.93 -8.16 2.55
C SER A 195 2.02 -7.15 2.92
N LEU A 196 3.29 -7.53 2.89
CA LEU A 196 4.42 -6.62 3.07
C LEU A 196 4.54 -5.62 1.91
N VAL A 197 4.46 -6.12 0.68
CA VAL A 197 4.51 -5.24 -0.51
C VAL A 197 3.32 -4.28 -0.49
N HIS A 198 2.11 -4.78 -0.22
CA HIS A 198 0.92 -3.93 -0.21
C HIS A 198 0.91 -2.89 0.92
N SER A 199 1.36 -3.26 2.12
CA SER A 199 1.47 -2.32 3.24
C SER A 199 2.44 -1.17 2.93
N GLY A 200 3.58 -1.47 2.31
CA GLY A 200 4.50 -0.45 1.80
C GLY A 200 3.86 0.48 0.77
N ALA A 201 3.17 -0.09 -0.24
CA ALA A 201 2.47 0.69 -1.26
C ALA A 201 1.43 1.65 -0.65
N LEU A 202 0.61 1.17 0.28
CA LEU A 202 -0.43 1.96 0.93
C LEU A 202 0.15 3.04 1.84
N ALA A 203 1.22 2.76 2.57
CA ALA A 203 1.90 3.76 3.39
C ALA A 203 2.41 4.93 2.54
N GLN A 204 3.04 4.64 1.41
CA GLN A 204 3.54 5.68 0.51
C GLN A 204 2.41 6.54 -0.07
N VAL A 205 1.32 5.91 -0.54
CA VAL A 205 0.19 6.63 -1.14
C VAL A 205 -0.49 7.50 -0.11
N GLN A 206 -0.82 6.93 1.04
CA GLN A 206 -1.60 7.65 2.04
C GLN A 206 -0.79 8.77 2.69
N PHE A 207 0.51 8.55 2.95
CA PHE A 207 1.38 9.60 3.48
C PHE A 207 1.46 10.80 2.54
N SER A 208 1.73 10.56 1.25
CA SER A 208 1.81 11.62 0.24
C SER A 208 0.46 12.29 -0.01
N TYR A 209 -0.63 11.52 0.00
CA TYR A 209 -2.00 12.02 -0.19
C TYR A 209 -2.44 12.93 0.96
N ILE A 210 -2.30 12.47 2.22
CA ILE A 210 -2.62 13.25 3.42
C ILE A 210 -1.77 14.52 3.45
N GLY A 211 -0.45 14.37 3.26
CA GLY A 211 0.48 15.49 3.26
C GLY A 211 0.10 16.55 2.24
N ALA A 212 -0.14 16.17 0.98
CA ALA A 212 -0.52 17.10 -0.07
C ALA A 212 -1.91 17.71 0.15
N SER A 213 -2.87 16.95 0.69
CA SER A 213 -4.22 17.45 0.98
C SER A 213 -4.25 18.56 2.05
N LEU A 214 -3.26 18.58 2.94
CA LEU A 214 -3.14 19.56 4.02
C LEU A 214 -2.07 20.63 3.77
N HIS A 215 -1.14 20.41 2.83
CA HIS A 215 0.00 21.30 2.63
C HIS A 215 -0.43 22.70 2.17
N THR A 216 0.25 23.73 2.68
CA THR A 216 0.04 25.14 2.31
C THR A 216 0.35 25.46 0.85
N ARG A 217 1.01 24.56 0.12
CA ARG A 217 1.37 24.73 -1.30
C ARG A 217 0.25 24.28 -2.22
N THR A 218 -0.65 23.43 -1.74
CA THR A 218 -1.87 23.06 -2.45
C THR A 218 -2.80 24.29 -2.48
N PRO A 219 -3.49 24.59 -3.59
CA PRO A 219 -4.42 25.72 -3.63
C PRO A 219 -5.52 25.59 -2.58
N PHE A 220 -5.95 26.71 -1.99
CA PHE A 220 -6.93 26.70 -0.90
C PHE A 220 -8.25 26.01 -1.29
N SER A 221 -8.69 26.14 -2.54
CA SER A 221 -9.87 25.47 -3.10
C SER A 221 -9.79 23.94 -3.11
N TYR A 222 -8.57 23.38 -3.06
CA TYR A 222 -8.32 21.93 -3.09
C TYR A 222 -7.78 21.39 -1.76
N ARG A 223 -7.60 22.24 -0.74
CA ARG A 223 -7.22 21.80 0.61
C ARG A 223 -8.44 21.31 1.38
N VAL A 224 -8.20 20.37 2.29
CA VAL A 224 -9.25 19.87 3.19
C VAL A 224 -9.75 20.99 4.10
N PRO A 225 -11.06 21.30 4.10
CA PRO A 225 -11.65 22.31 4.98
C PRO A 225 -11.41 21.99 6.46
N VAL A 226 -11.14 23.02 7.28
CA VAL A 226 -10.83 22.85 8.72
C VAL A 226 -11.93 22.07 9.45
N SER A 227 -13.19 22.28 9.09
CA SER A 227 -14.34 21.58 9.67
C SER A 227 -14.36 20.07 9.42
N SER A 228 -13.73 19.58 8.35
CA SER A 228 -13.71 18.16 7.97
C SER A 228 -12.34 17.50 8.12
N GLN A 229 -11.30 18.26 8.51
CA GLN A 229 -9.92 17.75 8.67
C GLN A 229 -9.82 16.57 9.63
N LEU A 230 -10.51 16.60 10.77
CA LEU A 230 -10.49 15.49 11.74
C LEU A 230 -11.02 14.20 11.12
N VAL A 231 -12.18 14.27 10.46
CA VAL A 231 -12.82 13.11 9.81
C VAL A 231 -11.94 12.60 8.67
N PHE A 232 -11.42 13.50 7.85
CA PHE A 232 -10.46 13.17 6.79
C PHE A 232 -9.24 12.43 7.35
N MET A 233 -8.61 12.94 8.40
CA MET A 233 -7.45 12.33 9.02
C MET A 233 -7.77 10.95 9.58
N LEU A 234 -8.86 10.82 10.33
CA LEU A 234 -9.27 9.56 10.95
C LEU A 234 -9.49 8.47 9.90
N VAL A 235 -10.24 8.77 8.84
CA VAL A 235 -10.54 7.80 7.77
C VAL A 235 -9.26 7.38 7.03
N ASN A 236 -8.39 8.33 6.65
CA ASN A 236 -7.16 8.01 5.92
C ASN A 236 -6.14 7.25 6.79
N ILE A 237 -6.01 7.61 8.07
CA ILE A 237 -5.15 6.89 9.01
C ILE A 237 -5.67 5.47 9.21
N LEU A 238 -6.96 5.30 9.48
CA LEU A 238 -7.56 3.98 9.66
C LEU A 238 -7.37 3.10 8.41
N TYR A 239 -7.61 3.67 7.22
CA TYR A 239 -7.40 2.99 5.95
C TYR A 239 -5.93 2.56 5.73
N THR A 240 -4.97 3.34 6.26
CA THR A 240 -3.55 3.01 6.23
C THR A 240 -3.19 1.92 7.25
N LEU A 241 -3.79 1.95 8.45
CA LEU A 241 -3.45 1.03 9.54
C LEU A 241 -3.91 -0.41 9.28
N VAL A 242 -5.03 -0.60 8.57
CA VAL A 242 -5.56 -1.95 8.26
C VAL A 242 -4.53 -2.85 7.57
N PRO A 243 -3.91 -2.49 6.42
CA PRO A 243 -2.91 -3.33 5.77
C PRO A 243 -1.63 -3.49 6.60
N GLN A 244 -1.27 -2.52 7.44
CA GLN A 244 -0.12 -2.62 8.35
C GLN A 244 -0.36 -3.66 9.44
N ALA A 245 -1.55 -3.64 10.06
CA ALA A 245 -1.94 -4.61 11.07
C ALA A 245 -2.08 -6.02 10.47
N LEU A 246 -2.63 -6.14 9.25
CA LEU A 246 -2.72 -7.42 8.55
C LEU A 246 -1.32 -7.97 8.25
N CYS A 247 -0.41 -7.13 7.76
CA CYS A 247 0.98 -7.50 7.54
C CYS A 247 1.66 -7.97 8.83
N TYR A 248 1.48 -7.24 9.93
CA TYR A 248 2.01 -7.62 11.25
C TYR A 248 1.52 -9.01 11.67
N ARG A 249 0.21 -9.30 11.52
CA ARG A 249 -0.32 -10.65 11.72
C ARG A 249 0.44 -11.64 10.84
N CYS A 250 0.41 -11.46 9.52
CA CYS A 250 0.93 -12.45 8.57
C CYS A 250 2.42 -12.77 8.79
N CYS A 251 3.19 -11.84 9.35
CA CYS A 251 4.59 -12.05 9.73
C CYS A 251 4.77 -12.69 11.11
N THR A 252 3.96 -12.34 12.12
CA THR A 252 4.10 -12.87 13.49
C THR A 252 3.48 -14.26 13.67
N GLN A 253 2.45 -14.59 12.90
CA GLN A 253 1.76 -15.88 12.95
C GLN A 253 1.63 -16.47 11.54
N PRO A 254 2.74 -16.90 10.92
CA PRO A 254 2.75 -17.41 9.55
C PRO A 254 2.18 -18.83 9.42
N GLU A 255 1.98 -19.55 10.53
CA GLU A 255 1.64 -20.99 10.57
C GLU A 255 0.45 -21.38 9.69
N PHE A 256 -0.56 -20.51 9.58
CA PHE A 256 -1.72 -20.77 8.73
C PHE A 256 -1.42 -20.74 7.23
N PHE A 257 -0.43 -19.98 6.83
CA PHE A 257 -0.10 -19.70 5.43
C PHE A 257 0.92 -20.67 4.84
N LEU A 258 1.65 -21.42 5.69
CA LEU A 258 2.65 -22.38 5.26
C LEU A 258 1.99 -23.65 4.70
N ARG A 259 2.55 -24.23 3.64
CA ARG A 259 2.13 -25.57 3.19
C ARG A 259 2.81 -26.64 4.03
N PRO A 260 2.12 -27.75 4.34
CA PRO A 260 2.78 -28.92 4.86
C PRO A 260 3.78 -29.42 3.80
N THR A 261 5.05 -29.57 4.16
CA THR A 261 6.01 -30.26 3.32
C THR A 261 5.51 -31.69 3.14
N ALA A 262 5.13 -32.07 1.92
CA ALA A 262 4.91 -33.47 1.61
C ALA A 262 6.23 -34.19 1.90
N GLU A 263 6.18 -35.26 2.70
CA GLU A 263 7.31 -36.17 2.88
C GLU A 263 7.88 -36.46 1.49
N LYS A 264 9.15 -36.08 1.27
CA LYS A 264 9.90 -36.63 0.15
C LYS A 264 9.83 -38.14 0.33
N LYS A 265 8.99 -38.81 -0.47
CA LYS A 265 9.16 -40.23 -0.71
C LYS A 265 10.50 -40.35 -1.40
N ASP A 266 11.50 -40.79 -0.64
CA ASP A 266 12.71 -41.36 -1.19
C ASP A 266 12.27 -42.59 -2.02
N GLU A 267 12.28 -42.45 -3.34
CA GLU A 267 12.38 -43.56 -4.30
C GLU A 267 13.81 -43.61 -4.86
#